data_AF-A0A1G8AWQ5-F1
#
_entry.id   AF-A0A1G8AWQ5-F1
#
_cell.length_a   1.000
_cell.length_b   1.000
_cell.length_c   1.000
_cell.angle_alpha   90.00
_cell.angle_beta   90.00
_cell.angle_gamma   90.00
#
_symmetry.space_group_name_H-M   'P 1'
#
loop_
_entity.id
_entity.type
_entity.pdbx_description
1 polymer ?
#
loop_
_entity_poly.entity_id
_entity_poly.type
_entity_poly.pdbx_seq_one_letter_code
_entity_poly.pdbx_strand_id
1 'polypeptide(L)'
;MLEMAVVGAPEYFKRHGVPATPADLAEHDCVAYRHTSSGAVYRWEFNSPGPNGHAFEVEPQGTLITNDDESMTRAALQGAGLIHHFEIAVRRQLSDGSLVRVLQPWCKPFAGFYLYIPSRDRMPPKVRAFTDFLVEKRSLLEAGGKLGKDVPVKAGSRRRQG
;
A
#
# COMPACT_ATOMS: atom_id res chain seq x y z
N MET A 1 -9.84 2.33 5.55
CA MET A 1 -8.59 2.04 6.29
C MET A 1 -7.54 1.58 5.30
N LEU A 2 -6.26 1.81 5.59
CA LEU A 2 -5.16 1.35 4.74
C LEU A 2 -4.80 -0.09 5.14
N GLU A 3 -4.40 -0.91 4.17
CA GLU A 3 -3.98 -2.29 4.40
C GLU A 3 -2.72 -2.57 3.59
N MET A 4 -1.88 -3.43 4.14
CA MET A 4 -0.87 -4.12 3.35
C MET A 4 -1.51 -5.30 2.60
N ALA A 5 -0.89 -5.67 1.49
CA ALA A 5 -1.28 -6.80 0.68
C ALA A 5 -0.04 -7.60 0.30
N VAL A 6 -0.07 -8.90 0.56
CA VAL A 6 0.85 -9.85 -0.06
C VAL A 6 0.24 -10.26 -1.40
N VAL A 7 0.96 -10.03 -2.49
CA VAL A 7 0.44 -10.29 -3.84
C VAL A 7 1.50 -10.95 -4.73
N GLY A 8 1.03 -11.75 -5.69
CA GLY A 8 1.86 -12.36 -6.74
C GLY A 8 1.05 -12.58 -8.02
N ALA A 9 1.72 -12.82 -9.14
CA ALA A 9 1.02 -13.15 -10.39
C ALA A 9 0.34 -14.54 -10.29
N PRO A 10 -0.83 -14.74 -10.93
CA PRO A 10 -1.48 -16.05 -10.99
C PRO A 10 -0.55 -17.19 -11.42
N GLU A 11 0.34 -16.91 -12.38
CA GLU A 11 1.28 -17.90 -12.92
C GLU A 11 2.36 -18.31 -11.92
N TYR A 12 2.75 -17.43 -11.00
CA TYR A 12 3.64 -17.77 -9.89
C TYR A 12 2.99 -18.84 -9.00
N PHE A 13 1.74 -18.62 -8.60
CA PHE A 13 1.02 -19.54 -7.71
C PHE A 13 0.75 -20.91 -8.35
N LYS A 14 0.62 -21.00 -9.68
CA LYS A 14 0.53 -22.30 -10.37
C LYS A 14 1.79 -23.15 -10.22
N ARG A 15 2.96 -22.50 -10.12
CA ARG A 15 4.26 -23.18 -10.00
C ARG A 15 4.64 -23.47 -8.55
N HIS A 16 4.34 -22.56 -7.64
CA HIS A 16 4.84 -22.59 -6.26
C HIS A 16 3.75 -22.91 -5.22
N GLY A 17 2.48 -23.02 -5.63
CA GLY A 17 1.35 -23.10 -4.70
C GLY A 17 1.01 -21.74 -4.08
N VAL A 18 0.01 -21.71 -3.21
CA VAL A 18 -0.48 -20.51 -2.53
C VAL A 18 -0.17 -20.61 -1.03
N PRO A 19 0.51 -19.63 -0.42
CA PRO A 19 0.80 -19.66 1.01
C PRO A 19 -0.50 -19.46 1.81
N ALA A 20 -0.72 -20.31 2.81
CA ALA A 20 -1.87 -20.23 3.72
C ALA A 20 -1.55 -19.41 4.98
N THR A 21 -0.28 -19.42 5.41
CA THR A 21 0.23 -18.70 6.56
C THR A 21 1.52 -17.93 6.23
N PRO A 22 1.86 -16.87 6.99
CA PRO A 22 3.14 -16.17 6.81
C PRO A 22 4.37 -17.06 7.00
N ALA A 23 4.25 -18.20 7.70
CA ALA A 23 5.35 -19.15 7.82
C ALA A 23 5.67 -19.84 6.48
N ASP A 24 4.66 -20.04 5.63
CA ASP A 24 4.82 -20.66 4.31
C ASP A 24 5.66 -19.80 3.36
N LEU A 25 5.84 -18.50 3.67
CA LEU A 25 6.70 -17.60 2.90
C LEU A 25 8.17 -18.05 2.85
N ALA A 26 8.60 -18.94 3.75
CA ALA A 26 9.92 -19.56 3.70
C ALA A 26 10.14 -20.39 2.42
N GLU A 27 9.05 -20.90 1.82
CA GLU A 27 9.07 -21.73 0.60
C GLU A 27 8.80 -20.89 -0.68
N HIS A 28 8.72 -19.57 -0.56
CA HIS A 28 8.39 -18.66 -1.65
C HIS A 28 9.49 -17.61 -1.87
N ASP A 29 9.85 -17.37 -3.13
CA ASP A 29 10.55 -16.15 -3.51
C ASP A 29 9.74 -14.90 -3.10
N CYS A 30 10.28 -14.16 -2.13
CA CYS A 30 9.79 -12.87 -1.69
C CYS A 30 10.70 -11.76 -2.21
N VAL A 31 10.15 -10.85 -3.00
CA VAL A 31 10.89 -9.69 -3.50
C VAL A 31 11.08 -8.70 -2.35
N ALA A 32 12.32 -8.51 -1.94
CA ALA A 32 12.64 -7.66 -0.80
C ALA A 32 12.75 -6.19 -1.22
N TYR A 33 12.34 -5.29 -0.33
CA TYR A 33 12.50 -3.85 -0.51
C TYR A 33 13.62 -3.32 0.39
N ARG A 34 14.58 -2.59 -0.16
CA ARG A 34 15.67 -1.96 0.57
C ARG A 34 15.40 -0.47 0.69
N HIS A 35 15.30 0.03 1.92
CA HIS A 35 15.11 1.45 2.16
C HIS A 35 16.36 2.23 1.73
N THR A 36 16.19 3.19 0.81
CA THR A 36 17.30 4.02 0.32
C THR A 36 17.93 4.88 1.42
N SER A 37 17.16 5.28 2.44
CA SER A 37 17.66 6.12 3.54
C SER A 37 18.52 5.36 4.55
N SER A 38 18.12 4.15 4.94
CA SER A 38 18.79 3.36 5.99
C SER A 38 19.62 2.19 5.45
N GLY A 39 19.43 1.79 4.20
CA GLY A 39 20.02 0.59 3.61
C GLY A 39 19.43 -0.73 4.12
N ALA A 40 18.51 -0.68 5.09
CA ALA A 40 17.87 -1.84 5.70
C ALA A 40 16.85 -2.47 4.75
N VAL A 41 16.74 -3.80 4.79
CA VAL A 41 15.67 -4.54 4.12
C VAL A 41 14.40 -4.43 4.97
N TYR A 42 13.29 -4.08 4.33
CA TYR A 42 11.99 -4.00 4.96
C TYR A 42 11.52 -5.40 5.39
N ARG A 43 11.30 -5.58 6.69
CA ARG A 43 10.68 -6.80 7.23
C ARG A 43 9.17 -6.68 7.08
N TRP A 44 8.53 -7.75 6.63
CA TRP A 44 7.10 -7.75 6.35
C TRP A 44 6.32 -7.88 7.64
N GLU A 45 5.49 -6.88 7.93
CA GLU A 45 4.67 -6.82 9.14
C GLU A 45 3.35 -7.59 8.95
N PHE A 46 3.06 -8.50 9.89
CA PHE A 46 1.84 -9.28 9.94
C PHE A 46 1.20 -9.18 11.31
N ASN A 47 -0.08 -9.55 11.37
CA ASN A 47 -0.83 -9.70 12.61
C ASN A 47 -1.43 -11.09 12.64
N SER A 48 -1.36 -11.77 13.79
CA SER A 48 -2.09 -13.03 13.96
C SER A 48 -3.60 -12.78 13.82
N PRO A 49 -4.36 -13.63 13.09
CA PRO A 49 -5.79 -13.46 12.96
C PRO A 49 -6.51 -13.57 14.31
N GLY A 50 -7.58 -12.80 14.49
CA GLY A 50 -8.46 -12.88 15.65
C GLY A 50 -8.43 -11.65 16.57
N PRO A 51 -9.26 -11.63 17.63
CA PRO A 51 -9.51 -10.45 18.46
C PRO A 51 -8.27 -9.93 19.20
N ASN A 52 -7.37 -10.84 19.58
CA ASN A 52 -6.13 -10.56 20.32
C ASN A 52 -4.89 -10.85 19.47
N GLY A 53 -5.00 -10.66 18.15
CA GLY A 53 -3.89 -10.80 17.22
C GLY A 53 -2.70 -9.94 17.60
N HIS A 54 -1.53 -10.55 17.72
CA HIS A 54 -0.28 -9.82 17.97
C HIS A 54 0.43 -9.52 16.64
N ALA A 55 1.14 -8.40 16.61
CA ALA A 55 2.00 -8.03 15.50
C ALA A 55 3.31 -8.83 15.54
N PHE A 56 3.78 -9.23 14.37
CA PHE A 56 5.07 -9.90 14.19
C PHE A 56 5.63 -9.57 12.81
N GLU A 57 6.91 -9.84 12.61
CA GLU A 57 7.62 -9.53 11.37
C GLU A 57 8.25 -10.78 10.75
N VAL A 58 8.19 -10.88 9.43
CA VAL A 58 8.87 -11.90 8.63
C VAL A 58 9.92 -11.23 7.76
N GLU A 59 11.14 -11.77 7.77
CA GLU A 59 12.17 -11.29 6.86
C GLU A 59 11.98 -11.93 5.48
N PRO A 60 11.74 -11.14 4.41
CA PRO A 60 11.54 -11.71 3.08
C PRO A 60 12.79 -12.44 2.60
N GLN A 61 12.62 -13.69 2.20
CA GLN A 61 13.68 -14.50 1.58
C GLN A 61 13.41 -14.64 0.09
N GLY A 62 14.40 -14.39 -0.76
CA GLY A 62 14.23 -14.48 -2.20
C GLY A 62 15.45 -13.99 -2.97
N THR A 63 15.38 -14.15 -4.28
CA THR A 63 16.50 -13.85 -5.19
C THR A 63 16.58 -12.38 -5.61
N LEU A 64 15.53 -11.59 -5.37
CA LEU A 64 15.43 -10.20 -5.84
C LEU A 64 15.28 -9.22 -4.66
N ILE A 65 16.13 -8.19 -4.67
CA ILE A 65 16.01 -7.02 -3.79
C ILE A 65 15.94 -5.77 -4.67
N THR A 66 15.00 -4.87 -4.37
CA THR A 66 14.83 -3.60 -5.06
C THR A 66 14.63 -2.46 -4.07
N ASN A 67 14.76 -1.21 -4.51
CA ASN A 67 14.47 -0.01 -3.74
C ASN A 67 13.51 0.92 -4.49
N ASP A 68 12.77 0.36 -5.45
CA ASP A 68 11.83 1.05 -6.32
C ASP A 68 10.51 0.26 -6.40
N ASP A 69 9.41 0.93 -6.01
CA ASP A 69 8.07 0.32 -5.91
C ASP A 69 7.56 -0.16 -7.28
N GLU A 70 7.87 0.57 -8.35
CA GLU A 70 7.43 0.19 -9.70
C GLU A 70 8.15 -1.09 -10.15
N SER A 71 9.46 -1.18 -9.94
CA SER A 71 10.25 -2.37 -10.23
C SER A 71 9.83 -3.56 -9.38
N MET A 72 9.51 -3.34 -8.10
CA MET A 72 8.94 -4.37 -7.21
C MET A 72 7.63 -4.92 -7.79
N THR A 73 6.72 -4.04 -8.17
CA THR A 73 5.41 -4.40 -8.74
C THR A 73 5.55 -5.12 -10.08
N ARG A 74 6.44 -4.65 -10.97
CA ARG A 74 6.73 -5.32 -12.25
C ARG A 74 7.31 -6.71 -12.06
N ALA A 75 8.19 -6.91 -11.07
CA ALA A 75 8.74 -8.22 -10.77
C ALA A 75 7.64 -9.22 -10.34
N ALA A 76 6.72 -8.78 -9.47
CA ALA A 76 5.57 -9.60 -9.07
C ALA A 76 4.68 -9.95 -10.27
N LEU A 77 4.41 -9.00 -11.16
CA LEU A 77 3.61 -9.20 -12.38
C LEU A 77 4.26 -10.20 -13.36
N GLN A 78 5.59 -10.22 -13.41
CA GLN A 78 6.35 -11.19 -14.21
C GLN A 78 6.48 -12.56 -13.53
N GLY A 79 5.93 -12.72 -12.32
CA GLY A 79 5.97 -13.96 -11.55
C GLY A 79 7.36 -14.28 -11.00
N ALA A 80 8.16 -13.24 -10.68
CA ALA A 80 9.47 -13.40 -10.05
C ALA A 80 9.38 -13.67 -8.54
N GLY A 81 8.22 -13.44 -7.92
CA GLY A 81 8.01 -13.64 -6.50
C GLY A 81 6.78 -12.92 -5.95
N LEU A 82 6.60 -13.03 -4.65
CA LEU A 82 5.59 -12.30 -3.88
C LEU A 82 6.15 -10.95 -3.43
N ILE A 83 5.27 -9.96 -3.33
CA ILE A 83 5.59 -8.64 -2.75
C ILE A 83 4.65 -8.35 -1.58
N HIS A 84 5.13 -7.56 -0.62
CA HIS A 84 4.32 -6.99 0.45
C HIS A 84 4.27 -5.48 0.30
N HIS A 85 3.11 -4.96 -0.12
CA HIS A 85 2.96 -3.55 -0.47
C HIS A 85 1.61 -2.99 -0.04
N PHE A 86 1.42 -1.67 -0.09
CA PHE A 86 0.12 -1.09 0.20
C PHE A 86 -0.92 -1.56 -0.83
N GLU A 87 -2.08 -2.03 -0.38
CA GLU A 87 -3.16 -2.50 -1.28
C GLU A 87 -3.52 -1.44 -2.33
N ILE A 88 -3.56 -0.16 -1.92
CA ILE A 88 -3.90 0.94 -2.81
C ILE A 88 -2.94 1.09 -3.99
N ALA A 89 -1.67 0.71 -3.83
CA ALA A 89 -0.65 0.80 -4.88
C ALA A 89 -0.82 -0.30 -5.93
N VAL A 90 -1.39 -1.45 -5.56
CA VAL A 90 -1.61 -2.61 -6.43
C VAL A 90 -3.08 -2.83 -6.78
N ARG A 91 -3.96 -1.89 -6.43
CA ARG A 91 -5.42 -2.02 -6.57
C ARG A 91 -5.85 -2.29 -8.01
N ARG A 92 -5.20 -1.67 -8.98
CA ARG A 92 -5.49 -1.90 -10.41
C ARG A 92 -5.23 -3.37 -10.77
N GLN A 93 -4.07 -3.88 -10.40
CA GLN A 93 -3.62 -5.23 -10.69
C GLN A 93 -4.48 -6.28 -9.98
N LEU A 94 -4.95 -5.96 -8.77
CA LEU A 94 -5.94 -6.78 -8.05
C LEU A 94 -7.28 -6.78 -8.78
N SER A 95 -7.72 -5.62 -9.30
CA SER A 95 -9.01 -5.50 -9.98
C SER A 95 -9.05 -6.17 -11.36
N ASP A 96 -7.93 -6.18 -12.10
CA ASP A 96 -7.82 -6.83 -13.40
C ASP A 96 -7.34 -8.29 -13.32
N GLY A 97 -6.99 -8.77 -12.12
CA GLY A 97 -6.56 -10.14 -11.85
C GLY A 97 -5.11 -10.45 -12.27
N SER A 98 -4.34 -9.44 -12.70
CA SER A 98 -2.91 -9.61 -13.01
C SER A 98 -2.07 -9.88 -11.77
N LEU A 99 -2.55 -9.49 -10.58
CA LEU A 99 -2.03 -9.92 -9.29
C LEU A 99 -3.16 -10.51 -8.43
N VAL A 100 -2.83 -11.53 -7.64
CA VAL A 100 -3.74 -12.17 -6.70
C VAL A 100 -3.24 -11.92 -5.28
N ARG A 101 -4.16 -11.50 -4.41
CA ARG A 101 -3.91 -11.27 -2.98
C ARG A 101 -3.94 -12.59 -2.23
N VAL A 102 -2.97 -12.78 -1.35
CA VAL A 102 -2.86 -13.92 -0.42
C VAL A 102 -2.66 -13.39 1.00
N LEU A 103 -2.77 -14.27 2.00
CA LEU A 103 -2.55 -13.94 3.41
C LEU A 103 -3.41 -12.77 3.95
N GLN A 104 -4.54 -12.45 3.32
CA GLN A 104 -5.41 -11.34 3.74
C GLN A 104 -5.80 -11.37 5.23
N PRO A 105 -6.12 -12.52 5.86
CA PRO A 105 -6.43 -12.56 7.30
C PRO A 105 -5.30 -12.06 8.23
N TRP A 106 -4.06 -12.00 7.71
CA TRP A 106 -2.87 -11.61 8.46
C TRP A 106 -2.50 -10.12 8.27
N CYS A 107 -3.15 -9.43 7.33
CA CYS A 107 -2.88 -8.02 7.01
C CYS A 107 -3.95 -7.10 7.62
N LYS A 108 -3.79 -6.75 8.90
CA LYS A 108 -4.76 -5.92 9.62
C LYS A 108 -4.82 -4.48 9.08
N PRO A 109 -6.02 -3.92 8.79
CA PRO A 109 -6.16 -2.52 8.43
C PRO A 109 -5.72 -1.56 9.54
N PHE A 110 -5.13 -0.43 9.14
CA PHE A 110 -4.69 0.66 10.01
C PHE A 110 -5.16 2.02 9.49
N ALA A 111 -5.05 3.06 10.33
CA ALA A 111 -5.57 4.40 10.04
C ALA A 111 -4.88 5.14 8.88
N GLY A 112 -3.76 4.60 8.37
CA GLY A 112 -3.02 5.15 7.25
C GLY A 112 -2.17 6.36 7.63
N PHE A 113 -2.04 7.31 6.69
CA PHE A 113 -1.14 8.45 6.81
C PHE A 113 -1.65 9.54 7.75
N TYR A 114 -0.70 10.20 8.43
CA TYR A 114 -0.93 11.35 9.30
C TYR A 114 -0.17 12.57 8.76
N LEU A 115 -0.76 13.75 8.96
CA LEU A 115 -0.12 15.01 8.61
C LEU A 115 0.59 15.57 9.86
N TYR A 116 1.92 15.58 9.83
CA TYR A 116 2.73 16.18 10.90
C TYR A 116 3.01 17.65 10.58
N ILE A 117 2.56 18.56 11.44
CA ILE A 117 2.78 20.00 11.29
C ILE A 117 3.39 20.56 12.58
N PRO A 118 4.59 21.18 12.52
CA PRO A 118 5.17 21.82 13.70
C PRO A 118 4.28 23.00 14.15
N SER A 119 4.10 23.14 15.47
CA SER A 119 3.34 24.15 16.22
C SER A 119 2.32 25.03 15.45
N ARG A 120 1.06 24.96 15.91
CA ARG A 120 -0.09 25.73 15.37
C ARG A 120 0.06 27.25 15.50
N ASP A 121 0.91 27.72 16.41
CA ASP A 121 1.01 29.14 16.79
C ASP A 121 1.74 29.99 15.76
N ARG A 122 2.58 29.39 14.90
CA ARG A 122 3.33 30.07 13.83
C ARG A 122 3.08 29.49 12.46
N MET A 123 1.92 28.87 12.25
CA MET A 123 1.60 28.25 10.97
C MET A 123 1.29 29.32 9.90
N PRO A 124 2.06 29.38 8.79
CA PRO A 124 1.77 30.31 7.70
C PRO A 124 0.35 30.09 7.14
N PRO A 125 -0.38 31.15 6.76
CA PRO A 125 -1.77 31.03 6.27
C PRO A 125 -1.96 30.03 5.12
N LYS A 126 -0.96 29.91 4.23
CA LYS A 126 -0.99 28.95 3.12
C LYS A 126 -0.96 27.49 3.60
N VAL A 127 -0.19 27.18 4.66
CA VAL A 127 -0.10 25.82 5.23
C VAL A 127 -1.39 25.48 5.96
N ARG A 128 -2.00 26.44 6.67
CA ARG A 128 -3.32 26.28 7.31
C ARG A 128 -4.39 25.97 6.28
N ALA A 129 -4.51 26.80 5.23
CA ALA A 129 -5.50 26.59 4.17
C ALA A 129 -5.33 25.24 3.47
N PHE A 130 -4.09 24.80 3.23
CA PHE A 130 -3.82 23.48 2.67
C PHE A 130 -4.20 22.34 3.64
N THR A 131 -3.90 22.51 4.93
CA THR A 131 -4.27 21.54 5.97
C THR A 131 -5.78 21.39 6.08
N ASP A 132 -6.51 22.50 6.16
CA ASP A 132 -7.97 22.51 6.24
C ASP A 132 -8.58 21.83 5.00
N PHE A 133 -8.04 22.13 3.81
CA PHE A 133 -8.41 21.45 2.56
C PHE A 133 -8.19 19.93 2.62
N LEU A 134 -7.02 19.47 3.09
CA LEU A 134 -6.74 18.03 3.20
C LEU A 134 -7.65 17.32 4.21
N VAL A 135 -7.95 17.97 5.34
CA VAL A 135 -8.88 17.45 6.35
C VAL A 135 -10.28 17.33 5.78
N GLU A 136 -10.78 18.36 5.08
CA GLU A 136 -12.08 18.33 4.40
C GLU A 136 -12.14 17.18 3.39
N LYS A 137 -11.11 17.02 2.55
CA LYS A 137 -11.05 15.91 1.59
C LYS A 137 -11.04 14.54 2.25
N ARG A 138 -10.34 14.38 3.39
CA ARG A 138 -10.37 13.12 4.16
C ARG A 138 -11.78 12.82 4.66
N SER A 139 -12.46 13.80 5.25
CA SER A 139 -13.84 13.62 5.73
C SER A 139 -14.81 13.28 4.61
N LEU A 140 -14.64 13.88 3.42
CA LEU A 140 -15.44 13.55 2.24
C LEU A 140 -15.18 12.12 1.72
N LEU A 141 -13.93 11.65 1.76
CA LEU A 141 -13.59 10.26 1.39
C LEU A 141 -14.17 9.24 2.40
N GLU A 142 -14.17 9.59 3.69
CA GLU A 142 -14.77 8.77 4.75
C GLU A 142 -16.32 8.77 4.67
N ALA A 143 -16.93 9.89 4.27
CA ALA A 143 -18.38 10.01 4.08
C ALA A 143 -18.87 9.36 2.76
N GLY A 144 -18.10 9.48 1.67
CA GLY A 144 -18.38 8.90 0.35
C GLY A 144 -18.21 7.39 0.25
N GLY A 145 -17.72 6.73 1.30
CA GLY A 145 -17.79 5.27 1.46
C GLY A 145 -19.23 4.73 1.57
N LYS A 146 -20.21 5.61 1.71
CA LYS A 146 -21.64 5.32 1.50
C LYS A 146 -22.12 6.12 0.28
N LEU A 147 -22.36 5.41 -0.82
CA LEU A 147 -23.04 5.83 -2.05
C LEU A 147 -22.16 6.50 -3.15
N GLY A 148 -21.83 5.69 -4.16
CA GLY A 148 -22.20 5.95 -5.56
C GLY A 148 -21.76 7.26 -6.22
N LYS A 149 -20.78 7.12 -7.12
CA LYS A 149 -20.55 7.80 -8.42
C LYS A 149 -20.81 9.31 -8.57
N ASP A 150 -19.88 9.91 -9.31
CA ASP A 150 -19.93 11.20 -10.00
C ASP A 150 -19.36 12.40 -9.24
N VAL A 151 -18.07 12.67 -9.51
CA VAL A 151 -17.50 14.01 -9.38
C VAL A 151 -17.23 14.54 -10.79
N PRO A 152 -17.90 15.62 -11.24
CA PRO A 152 -17.58 16.24 -12.51
C PRO A 152 -16.30 17.06 -12.35
N VAL A 153 -15.31 16.76 -13.20
CA VAL A 153 -14.10 17.57 -13.38
C VAL A 153 -14.51 18.87 -14.06
N LYS A 154 -14.52 19.99 -13.32
CA LYS A 154 -14.63 21.32 -13.95
C LYS A 154 -13.29 21.69 -14.59
N ALA A 155 -13.33 21.78 -15.92
CA ALA A 155 -12.26 22.26 -16.78
C ALA A 155 -11.83 23.70 -16.43
N GLY A 156 -10.53 23.94 -16.57
CA GLY A 156 -9.86 25.17 -16.16
C GLY A 156 -10.27 26.43 -16.94
N SER A 157 -9.99 27.57 -16.32
CA SER A 157 -10.08 28.89 -16.94
C SER A 157 -8.70 29.54 -16.91
N ARG A 158 -8.05 29.57 -18.08
CA ARG A 158 -6.95 30.49 -18.40
C ARG A 158 -7.43 31.93 -18.18
N ARG A 159 -6.62 32.78 -17.55
CA ARG A 159 -6.57 34.19 -17.92
C ARG A 159 -5.13 34.67 -18.03
N ARG A 160 -4.80 35.06 -19.27
CA ARG A 160 -3.71 35.92 -19.68
C ARG A 160 -4.05 37.37 -19.36
N GLN A 161 -2.97 38.12 -19.15
CA GLN A 161 -2.75 39.52 -19.50
C GLN A 161 -3.39 40.64 -18.68
N GLY A 162 -2.51 41.60 -18.39
CA GLY A 162 -2.66 42.90 -17.78
C GLY A 162 -1.26 43.40 -17.51
#